data_AF-A0A9N8RXV6-F1
#
_entry.id   AF-A0A9N8RXV6-F1
#
_cell.length_a   1.000
_cell.length_b   1.000
_cell.length_c   1.000
_cell.angle_alpha   90.00
_cell.angle_beta   90.00
_cell.angle_gamma   90.00
#
_symmetry.space_group_name_H-M   'P 1'
#
loop_
_entity.id
_entity.type
_entity.pdbx_description
1 polymer ?
#
loop_
_entity_poly.entity_id
_entity_poly.type
_entity_poly.pdbx_seq_one_letter_code
_entity_poly.pdbx_strand_id
1 'polypeptide(L)'
;MSSPDLTFADVLQPAWRVSPRVQALVTTRNGGVSEPPFGRWADGVDQPGGLNLGRRAGDDPEAVEINRARLLALTGTPAAWLEQIHGAQVVNAADVLAGAQQGAAPVRADASVTDQPGVMCIVMIADCMPVLLCDANGRAVGAAHAGWRGLAAGIVEKTAARVAQLAGSGHERLHAYLGPSIGPTAFEVGADVRDAFMNGVDGAQRDATSKAFVPRAGMPGKYLADLPALARIRLNWIGVTQITCANACTVTERSRFYSYRRDAETGRMAAMIWLAD
;
A
#
# COMPACT_ATOMS: atom_id res chain seq x y z
N MET A 1 -28.89 -15.13 2.32
CA MET A 1 -28.38 -14.78 3.67
C MET A 1 -27.40 -13.64 3.46
N SER A 2 -27.54 -12.49 4.12
CA SER A 2 -26.59 -11.38 3.94
C SER A 2 -25.21 -11.83 4.42
N SER A 3 -24.17 -11.62 3.61
CA SER A 3 -22.79 -11.84 4.05
C SER A 3 -22.52 -10.99 5.30
N PRO A 4 -21.87 -11.53 6.35
CA PRO A 4 -21.60 -10.81 7.59
C PRO A 4 -20.85 -9.50 7.32
N ASP A 5 -21.05 -8.53 8.20
CA ASP A 5 -20.38 -7.23 8.12
C ASP A 5 -18.86 -7.39 8.28
N LEU A 6 -18.12 -6.49 7.63
CA LEU A 6 -16.66 -6.41 7.76
C LEU A 6 -16.29 -6.00 9.17
N THR A 7 -15.37 -6.73 9.82
CA THR A 7 -14.91 -6.44 11.17
C THR A 7 -13.41 -6.19 11.23
N PHE A 8 -12.91 -5.70 12.38
CA PHE A 8 -11.46 -5.57 12.60
C PHE A 8 -10.71 -6.92 12.59
N ALA A 9 -11.39 -8.06 12.72
CA ALA A 9 -10.78 -9.37 12.58
C ALA A 9 -10.45 -9.73 11.11
N ASP A 10 -11.10 -9.06 10.15
CA ASP A 10 -10.93 -9.29 8.72
C ASP A 10 -9.83 -8.42 8.08
N VAL A 11 -9.21 -7.55 8.87
CA VAL A 11 -8.17 -6.60 8.43
C VAL A 11 -6.89 -6.79 9.23
N LEU A 12 -5.80 -6.25 8.71
CA LEU A 12 -4.52 -6.21 9.39
C LEU A 12 -4.31 -4.85 10.00
N GLN A 13 -3.94 -4.83 11.28
CA GLN A 13 -3.49 -3.61 11.94
C GLN A 13 -1.95 -3.62 11.97
N PRO A 14 -1.28 -2.53 11.57
CA PRO A 14 0.17 -2.44 11.66
C PRO A 14 0.65 -2.70 13.10
N ALA A 15 1.53 -3.68 13.27
CA ALA A 15 2.10 -4.05 14.58
C ALA A 15 3.23 -3.09 15.03
N TRP A 16 3.04 -1.79 14.80
CA TRP A 16 3.97 -0.74 15.20
C TRP A 16 3.54 -0.08 16.52
N ARG A 17 4.46 0.62 17.17
CA ARG A 17 4.17 1.43 18.36
C ARG A 17 4.28 2.90 17.98
N VAL A 18 3.13 3.54 17.77
CA VAL A 18 3.00 4.95 17.35
C VAL A 18 1.98 5.66 18.23
N SER A 19 1.86 6.98 18.09
CA SER A 19 0.83 7.76 18.79
C SER A 19 -0.56 7.14 18.63
N PRO A 20 -1.38 7.07 19.69
CA PRO A 20 -2.75 6.53 19.62
C PRO A 20 -3.68 7.35 18.70
N ARG A 21 -3.28 8.61 18.38
CA ARG A 21 -3.97 9.42 17.37
C ARG A 21 -3.82 8.86 15.96
N VAL A 22 -2.78 8.05 15.70
CA VAL A 22 -2.57 7.43 14.39
C VAL A 22 -3.33 6.12 14.33
N GLN A 23 -4.31 6.06 13.44
CA GLN A 23 -5.06 4.85 13.15
C GLN A 23 -4.67 4.34 11.76
N ALA A 24 -4.55 3.02 11.61
CA ALA A 24 -4.16 2.41 10.35
C ALA A 24 -4.67 0.97 10.24
N LEU A 25 -5.01 0.56 9.02
CA LEU A 25 -5.31 -0.83 8.71
C LEU A 25 -4.95 -1.16 7.25
N VAL A 26 -4.87 -2.45 6.95
CA VAL A 26 -4.79 -3.00 5.60
C VAL A 26 -5.90 -4.04 5.45
N THR A 27 -6.74 -3.89 4.43
CA THR A 27 -7.80 -4.87 4.17
C THR A 27 -7.21 -6.19 3.68
N THR A 28 -7.90 -7.29 3.96
CA THR A 28 -7.67 -8.57 3.29
C THR A 28 -8.61 -8.69 2.09
N ARG A 29 -8.58 -9.83 1.40
CA ARG A 29 -9.56 -10.17 0.37
C ARG A 29 -10.94 -10.57 0.92
N ASN A 30 -11.08 -10.72 2.24
CA ASN A 30 -12.28 -11.27 2.87
C ASN A 30 -13.22 -10.15 3.39
N GLY A 31 -14.48 -10.50 3.66
CA GLY A 31 -15.45 -9.60 4.31
C GLY A 31 -16.27 -8.72 3.36
N GLY A 32 -16.26 -9.04 2.06
CA GLY A 32 -17.03 -8.29 1.04
C GLY A 32 -18.20 -9.07 0.47
N VAL A 33 -18.62 -8.67 -0.72
CA VAL A 33 -19.75 -9.25 -1.48
C VAL A 33 -19.37 -9.69 -2.89
N SER A 34 -18.14 -9.45 -3.34
CA SER A 34 -17.73 -9.81 -4.70
C SER A 34 -17.73 -11.32 -4.92
N GLU A 35 -18.10 -11.71 -6.13
CA GLU A 35 -18.11 -13.09 -6.61
C GLU A 35 -16.75 -13.49 -7.21
N PRO A 36 -16.43 -14.80 -7.36
CA PRO A 36 -15.26 -15.23 -8.12
C PRO A 36 -15.19 -14.58 -9.51
N PRO A 37 -14.00 -14.15 -9.99
CA PRO A 37 -12.65 -14.34 -9.41
C PRO A 37 -12.28 -13.33 -8.31
N PHE A 38 -13.16 -12.40 -7.97
CA PHE A 38 -12.97 -11.36 -6.96
C PHE A 38 -13.38 -11.81 -5.55
N GLY A 39 -13.78 -13.07 -5.38
CA GLY A 39 -14.25 -13.66 -4.14
C GLY A 39 -13.18 -13.86 -3.05
N ARG A 40 -13.53 -14.59 -2.00
CA ARG A 40 -12.60 -15.12 -0.98
C ARG A 40 -11.94 -16.42 -1.46
N TRP A 41 -10.86 -16.85 -0.81
CA TRP A 41 -10.24 -18.15 -1.09
C TRP A 41 -10.30 -19.08 0.13
N ALA A 42 -11.02 -20.19 -0.03
CA ALA A 42 -11.18 -21.20 1.00
C ALA A 42 -11.31 -22.59 0.35
N ASP A 43 -10.84 -23.63 1.03
CA ASP A 43 -10.96 -25.02 0.59
C ASP A 43 -10.38 -25.29 -0.82
N GLY A 44 -9.35 -24.52 -1.20
CA GLY A 44 -8.67 -24.68 -2.49
C GLY A 44 -9.41 -24.10 -3.69
N VAL A 45 -10.47 -23.32 -3.49
CA VAL A 45 -11.28 -22.71 -4.55
C VAL A 45 -11.66 -21.26 -4.20
N ASP A 46 -11.93 -20.46 -5.23
CA ASP A 46 -12.52 -19.13 -5.06
C ASP A 46 -14.01 -19.27 -4.72
N GLN A 47 -14.46 -18.55 -3.70
CA GLN A 47 -15.83 -18.56 -3.18
C GLN A 47 -16.38 -17.13 -3.12
N PRO A 48 -17.71 -16.93 -3.11
CA PRO A 48 -18.32 -15.61 -2.92
C PRO A 48 -17.87 -14.90 -1.63
N GLY A 49 -18.03 -13.58 -1.58
CA GLY A 49 -17.80 -12.78 -0.37
C GLY A 49 -16.43 -12.10 -0.29
N GLY A 50 -15.84 -11.78 -1.44
CA GLY A 50 -14.57 -11.06 -1.51
C GLY A 50 -14.73 -9.55 -1.40
N LEU A 51 -13.73 -8.89 -0.81
CA LEU A 51 -13.69 -7.44 -0.58
C LEU A 51 -12.83 -6.73 -1.65
N ASN A 52 -13.26 -6.79 -2.91
CA ASN A 52 -12.60 -6.03 -3.96
C ASN A 52 -12.99 -4.54 -3.88
N LEU A 53 -11.98 -3.67 -3.82
CA LEU A 53 -12.13 -2.22 -3.75
C LEU A 53 -11.80 -1.51 -5.08
N GLY A 54 -11.32 -2.26 -6.07
CA GLY A 54 -10.83 -1.73 -7.33
C GLY A 54 -11.91 -1.61 -8.41
N ARG A 55 -12.35 -0.37 -8.69
CA ARG A 55 -13.33 -0.06 -9.76
C ARG A 55 -12.89 -0.46 -11.17
N ARG A 56 -11.58 -0.59 -11.39
CA ARG A 56 -10.98 -0.91 -12.70
C ARG A 56 -10.50 -2.37 -12.79
N ALA A 57 -10.93 -3.21 -11.85
CA ALA A 57 -10.48 -4.60 -11.77
C ALA A 57 -11.29 -5.57 -12.66
N GLY A 58 -12.42 -5.14 -13.24
CA GLY A 58 -13.31 -5.99 -14.04
C GLY A 58 -14.47 -6.61 -13.26
N ASP A 59 -14.61 -6.28 -11.97
CA ASP A 59 -15.68 -6.74 -11.09
C ASP A 59 -17.00 -5.99 -11.33
N ASP A 60 -18.09 -6.51 -10.76
CA ASP A 60 -19.38 -5.85 -10.72
C ASP A 60 -19.26 -4.48 -10.01
N PRO A 61 -19.58 -3.35 -10.68
CA PRO A 61 -19.53 -2.03 -10.08
C PRO A 61 -20.36 -1.91 -8.79
N GLU A 62 -21.51 -2.57 -8.69
CA GLU A 62 -22.35 -2.51 -7.50
C GLU A 62 -21.67 -3.22 -6.31
N ALA A 63 -21.09 -4.40 -6.54
CA ALA A 63 -20.32 -5.13 -5.54
C ALA A 63 -19.13 -4.29 -5.02
N VAL A 64 -18.42 -3.60 -5.91
CA VAL A 64 -17.28 -2.73 -5.54
C VAL A 64 -17.73 -1.56 -4.67
N GLU A 65 -18.86 -0.91 -4.99
CA GLU A 65 -19.37 0.20 -4.18
C GLU A 65 -19.89 -0.28 -2.81
N ILE A 66 -20.53 -1.46 -2.73
CA ILE A 66 -20.89 -2.08 -1.45
C ILE A 66 -19.65 -2.36 -0.61
N ASN A 67 -18.60 -2.93 -1.20
CA ASN A 67 -17.34 -3.21 -0.50
C ASN A 67 -16.67 -1.93 0.03
N ARG A 68 -16.66 -0.86 -0.78
CA ARG A 68 -16.15 0.46 -0.36
C ARG A 68 -17.00 1.04 0.77
N ALA A 69 -18.32 0.96 0.69
CA ALA A 69 -19.22 1.42 1.75
C ALA A 69 -18.99 0.66 3.07
N ARG A 70 -18.84 -0.68 3.01
CA ARG A 70 -18.51 -1.51 4.18
C ARG A 70 -17.20 -1.09 4.84
N LEU A 71 -16.17 -0.84 4.03
CA LEU A 71 -14.87 -0.38 4.53
C LEU A 71 -14.94 0.99 5.20
N LEU A 72 -15.65 1.95 4.61
CA LEU A 72 -15.83 3.27 5.20
C LEU A 72 -16.69 3.22 6.47
N ALA A 73 -17.69 2.34 6.52
CA ALA A 73 -18.51 2.12 7.72
C ALA A 73 -17.69 1.54 8.90
N LEU A 74 -16.72 0.66 8.62
CA LEU A 74 -15.83 0.11 9.66
C LEU A 74 -14.98 1.19 10.34
N THR A 75 -14.60 2.24 9.60
CA THR A 75 -13.63 3.25 10.07
C THR A 75 -14.26 4.59 10.43
N GLY A 76 -15.48 4.85 9.96
CA GLY A 76 -16.19 6.13 10.15
C GLY A 76 -15.50 7.34 9.51
N THR A 77 -14.46 7.13 8.70
CA THR A 77 -13.61 8.21 8.16
C THR A 77 -13.61 8.19 6.63
N PRO A 78 -13.90 9.33 5.96
CA PRO A 78 -13.88 9.41 4.50
C PRO A 78 -12.45 9.27 3.96
N ALA A 79 -12.33 8.65 2.78
CA ALA A 79 -11.04 8.32 2.18
C ALA A 79 -10.73 9.10 0.91
N ALA A 80 -9.50 9.57 0.79
CA ALA A 80 -8.95 10.27 -0.37
C ALA A 80 -8.52 9.27 -1.45
N TRP A 81 -9.49 8.75 -2.22
CA TRP A 81 -9.24 7.80 -3.30
C TRP A 81 -8.44 8.43 -4.44
N LEU A 82 -7.36 7.76 -4.85
CA LEU A 82 -6.48 8.22 -5.93
C LEU A 82 -6.67 7.40 -7.20
N GLU A 83 -6.42 8.03 -8.35
CA GLU A 83 -6.10 7.33 -9.57
C GLU A 83 -4.60 7.01 -9.58
N GLN A 84 -4.25 5.85 -9.02
CA GLN A 84 -2.88 5.35 -9.01
C GLN A 84 -2.37 5.05 -10.43
N ILE A 85 -1.18 5.58 -10.75
CA ILE A 85 -0.55 5.51 -12.07
C ILE A 85 0.88 4.95 -12.02
N HIS A 86 1.29 4.39 -10.88
CA HIS A 86 2.65 3.87 -10.63
C HIS A 86 3.74 4.95 -10.78
N GLY A 87 3.40 6.20 -10.48
CA GLY A 87 4.30 7.35 -10.46
C GLY A 87 4.86 7.63 -9.06
N ALA A 88 5.37 8.85 -8.90
CA ALA A 88 5.95 9.35 -7.64
C ALA A 88 5.30 10.66 -7.17
N GLN A 89 4.06 10.93 -7.58
CA GLN A 89 3.32 12.14 -7.22
C GLN A 89 2.65 11.97 -5.85
N VAL A 90 2.86 12.95 -4.98
CA VAL A 90 2.27 13.04 -3.63
C VAL A 90 1.30 14.22 -3.59
N VAL A 91 0.10 14.02 -3.04
CA VAL A 91 -0.94 15.05 -2.93
C VAL A 91 -1.44 15.22 -1.49
N ASN A 92 -2.14 16.30 -1.19
CA ASN A 92 -2.83 16.46 0.10
C ASN A 92 -4.16 15.69 0.07
N ALA A 93 -4.42 14.86 1.07
CA ALA A 93 -5.62 14.02 1.14
C ALA A 93 -6.91 14.85 1.32
N ALA A 94 -6.86 15.96 2.05
CA ALA A 94 -8.01 16.84 2.27
C ALA A 94 -8.45 17.50 0.96
N ASP A 95 -7.49 17.96 0.14
CA ASP A 95 -7.77 18.55 -1.18
C ASP A 95 -8.42 17.53 -2.13
N VAL A 96 -7.92 16.29 -2.12
CA VAL A 96 -8.50 15.19 -2.91
C VAL A 96 -9.94 14.92 -2.48
N LEU A 97 -10.20 14.85 -1.18
CA LEU A 97 -11.53 14.59 -0.65
C LEU A 97 -12.50 15.74 -0.98
N ALA A 98 -12.08 16.99 -0.78
CA ALA A 98 -12.88 18.16 -1.09
C ALA A 98 -13.23 18.24 -2.59
N GLY A 99 -12.26 17.95 -3.46
CA GLY A 99 -12.50 17.87 -4.90
C GLY A 99 -13.51 16.79 -5.28
N ALA A 100 -13.39 15.59 -4.70
CA ALA A 100 -14.33 14.50 -4.95
C ALA A 100 -15.77 14.84 -4.51
N GLN A 101 -15.94 15.52 -3.38
CA GLN A 101 -17.25 15.99 -2.90
C GLN A 101 -17.88 17.02 -3.84
N GLN A 102 -17.06 17.75 -4.60
CA GLN A 102 -17.50 18.72 -5.61
C GLN A 102 -17.65 18.08 -7.01
N GLY A 103 -17.50 16.76 -7.13
CA GLY A 103 -17.63 16.05 -8.40
C GLY A 103 -16.40 16.17 -9.32
N ALA A 104 -15.23 16.54 -8.79
CA ALA A 104 -13.99 16.54 -9.57
C ALA A 104 -13.59 15.12 -9.99
N ALA A 105 -12.85 15.03 -11.11
CA ALA A 105 -12.28 13.77 -11.56
C ALA A 105 -11.27 13.21 -10.54
N PRO A 106 -11.07 11.87 -10.48
CA PRO A 106 -10.07 11.26 -9.61
C PRO A 106 -8.67 11.85 -9.81
N VAL A 107 -8.00 12.17 -8.71
CA VAL A 107 -6.67 12.78 -8.75
C VAL A 107 -5.61 11.73 -9.09
N ARG A 108 -4.83 11.99 -10.14
CA ARG A 108 -3.72 11.13 -10.58
C ARG A 108 -2.51 11.29 -9.67
N ALA A 109 -2.34 10.36 -8.74
CA ALA A 109 -1.23 10.33 -7.80
C ALA A 109 -1.06 8.92 -7.21
N ASP A 110 0.10 8.66 -6.60
CA ASP A 110 0.41 7.38 -5.97
C ASP A 110 0.67 7.52 -4.47
N ALA A 111 0.59 8.72 -3.90
CA ALA A 111 0.55 8.90 -2.47
C ALA A 111 -0.30 10.11 -2.06
N SER A 112 -0.83 10.05 -0.85
CA SER A 112 -1.44 11.20 -0.19
C SER A 112 -0.94 11.36 1.24
N VAL A 113 -0.99 12.59 1.74
CA VAL A 113 -0.61 12.97 3.11
C VAL A 113 -1.64 13.90 3.73
N THR A 114 -1.69 13.98 5.05
CA THR A 114 -2.51 14.97 5.77
C THR A 114 -2.00 15.19 7.19
N ASP A 115 -2.22 16.39 7.72
CA ASP A 115 -2.13 16.77 9.14
C ASP A 115 -3.52 17.02 9.76
N GLN A 116 -4.59 16.87 8.97
CA GLN A 116 -5.96 17.09 9.40
C GLN A 116 -6.61 15.76 9.84
N PRO A 117 -7.21 15.71 11.05
CA PRO A 117 -8.14 14.65 11.43
C PRO A 117 -9.35 14.56 10.49
N GLY A 118 -10.02 13.41 10.51
CA GLY A 118 -11.24 13.20 9.72
C GLY A 118 -11.02 12.98 8.22
N VAL A 119 -9.77 12.85 7.75
CA VAL A 119 -9.43 12.50 6.37
C VAL A 119 -8.47 11.31 6.34
N MET A 120 -8.80 10.30 5.55
CA MET A 120 -8.00 9.10 5.41
C MET A 120 -7.15 9.10 4.13
N CYS A 121 -5.85 8.90 4.30
CA CYS A 121 -4.95 8.55 3.21
C CYS A 121 -5.16 7.06 2.88
N ILE A 122 -5.42 6.74 1.62
CA ILE A 122 -5.70 5.37 1.16
C ILE A 122 -4.93 5.06 -0.12
N VAL A 123 -4.39 3.85 -0.21
CA VAL A 123 -3.80 3.30 -1.43
C VAL A 123 -4.28 1.87 -1.66
N MET A 124 -4.59 1.52 -2.89
CA MET A 124 -5.03 0.20 -3.30
C MET A 124 -3.87 -0.64 -3.81
N ILE A 125 -3.89 -1.94 -3.51
CA ILE A 125 -2.80 -2.86 -3.86
C ILE A 125 -3.32 -4.23 -4.30
N ALA A 126 -2.56 -4.85 -5.19
CA ALA A 126 -2.45 -6.29 -5.38
C ALA A 126 -1.01 -6.50 -5.86
N ASP A 127 -0.14 -6.97 -4.97
CA ASP A 127 1.33 -7.09 -5.10
C ASP A 127 2.17 -5.84 -4.87
N CYS A 128 1.80 -4.67 -5.40
CA CYS A 128 2.53 -3.46 -5.11
C CYS A 128 2.52 -3.16 -3.60
N MET A 129 3.61 -2.62 -3.06
CA MET A 129 3.75 -2.47 -1.62
C MET A 129 3.11 -1.16 -1.14
N PRO A 130 2.19 -1.19 -0.17
CA PRO A 130 1.74 0.01 0.49
C PRO A 130 2.73 0.40 1.58
N VAL A 131 3.07 1.69 1.65
CA VAL A 131 3.89 2.27 2.72
C VAL A 131 3.06 3.29 3.46
N LEU A 132 2.84 3.05 4.76
CA LEU A 132 2.17 3.99 5.66
C LEU A 132 3.22 4.70 6.49
N LEU A 133 3.10 6.02 6.63
CA LEU A 133 4.06 6.89 7.31
C LEU A 133 3.34 7.79 8.30
N CYS A 134 3.92 8.00 9.47
CA CYS A 134 3.43 8.99 10.43
C CYS A 134 4.57 9.61 11.24
N ASP A 135 4.34 10.82 11.76
CA ASP A 135 5.18 11.40 12.82
C ASP A 135 4.89 10.73 14.18
N ALA A 136 5.92 10.59 15.01
CA ALA A 136 5.83 9.94 16.32
C ALA A 136 4.75 10.51 17.24
N ASN A 137 4.43 11.81 17.13
CA ASN A 137 3.39 12.46 17.95
C ASN A 137 1.99 12.40 17.32
N GLY A 138 1.85 11.82 16.11
CA GLY A 138 0.58 11.78 15.40
C GLY A 138 0.12 13.16 14.94
N ARG A 139 1.04 13.96 14.40
CA ARG A 139 0.73 15.28 13.83
C ARG A 139 0.46 15.26 12.33
N ALA A 140 1.03 14.28 11.62
CA ALA A 140 0.78 14.07 10.21
C ALA A 140 0.94 12.60 9.85
N VAL A 141 0.24 12.19 8.79
CA VAL A 141 0.24 10.83 8.25
C VAL A 141 0.30 10.84 6.73
N GLY A 142 0.67 9.72 6.13
CA GLY A 142 0.66 9.53 4.69
C GLY A 142 0.63 8.07 4.26
N ALA A 143 0.01 7.80 3.12
CA ALA A 143 -0.01 6.49 2.47
C ALA A 143 0.58 6.59 1.06
N ALA A 144 1.48 5.67 0.72
CA ALA A 144 2.12 5.59 -0.59
C ALA A 144 1.96 4.21 -1.23
N HIS A 145 1.61 4.20 -2.51
CA HIS A 145 1.58 3.05 -3.39
C HIS A 145 2.97 2.87 -4.02
N ALA A 146 3.78 1.99 -3.42
CA ALA A 146 5.14 1.72 -3.84
C ALA A 146 5.22 0.43 -4.68
N GLY A 147 4.67 0.49 -5.89
CA GLY A 147 5.08 -0.44 -6.96
C GLY A 147 6.53 -0.17 -7.37
N TRP A 148 7.17 -1.10 -8.09
CA TRP A 148 8.61 -0.98 -8.39
C TRP A 148 8.98 0.33 -9.11
N ARG A 149 8.12 0.83 -10.01
CA ARG A 149 8.32 2.11 -10.71
C ARG A 149 8.29 3.30 -9.77
N GLY A 150 7.24 3.40 -8.95
CA GLY A 150 7.10 4.48 -7.98
C GLY A 150 8.20 4.46 -6.92
N LEU A 151 8.57 3.25 -6.45
CA LEU A 151 9.64 3.07 -5.48
C LEU A 151 11.01 3.47 -6.06
N ALA A 152 11.33 3.07 -7.29
CA ALA A 152 12.55 3.53 -7.96
C ALA A 152 12.55 5.05 -8.22
N ALA A 153 11.37 5.64 -8.48
CA ALA A 153 11.18 7.08 -8.67
C ALA A 153 11.09 7.90 -7.37
N GLY A 154 11.30 7.27 -6.21
CA GLY A 154 11.43 7.91 -4.91
C GLY A 154 10.10 8.27 -4.23
N ILE A 155 9.00 7.55 -4.51
CA ILE A 155 7.69 7.85 -3.89
C ILE A 155 7.78 7.80 -2.36
N VAL A 156 8.52 6.85 -1.80
CA VAL A 156 8.60 6.66 -0.34
C VAL A 156 9.33 7.81 0.33
N GLU A 157 10.45 8.26 -0.25
CA GLU A 157 11.20 9.41 0.24
C GLU A 157 10.39 10.71 0.13
N LYS A 158 9.69 10.90 -1.00
CA LYS A 158 8.82 12.07 -1.22
C LYS A 158 7.67 12.13 -0.23
N THR A 159 7.02 10.99 0.04
CA THR A 159 5.95 10.90 1.02
C THR A 159 6.48 11.17 2.43
N ALA A 160 7.62 10.58 2.81
CA ALA A 160 8.25 10.81 4.11
C ALA A 160 8.61 12.29 4.32
N ALA A 161 9.23 12.94 3.32
CA ALA A 161 9.55 14.36 3.38
C ALA A 161 8.31 15.23 3.58
N ARG A 162 7.20 14.90 2.91
CA ARG A 162 5.95 15.65 3.05
C ARG A 162 5.28 15.44 4.41
N VAL A 163 5.30 14.22 4.95
CA VAL A 163 4.82 13.94 6.32
C VAL A 163 5.66 14.68 7.36
N ALA A 164 6.99 14.63 7.24
CA ALA A 164 7.91 15.38 8.10
C ALA A 164 7.63 16.88 8.08
N GLN A 165 7.45 17.45 6.88
CA GLN A 165 7.12 18.86 6.68
C GLN A 165 5.81 19.25 7.36
N LEU A 166 4.72 18.51 7.13
CA LEU A 166 3.42 18.77 7.74
C LEU A 166 3.46 18.65 9.27
N ALA A 167 4.19 17.66 9.79
CA ALA A 167 4.35 17.50 11.22
C ALA A 167 5.29 18.55 11.86
N GLY A 168 6.09 19.29 11.09
CA GLY A 168 7.18 20.11 11.63
C GLY A 168 8.19 19.25 12.41
N SER A 169 8.62 18.14 11.80
CA SER A 169 9.53 17.14 12.41
C SER A 169 10.64 16.75 11.44
N GLY A 170 11.73 16.17 11.95
CA GLY A 170 12.74 15.52 11.13
C GLY A 170 12.36 14.08 10.79
N HIS A 171 12.98 13.52 9.74
CA HIS A 171 12.73 12.15 9.27
C HIS A 171 13.00 11.09 10.35
N GLU A 172 13.92 11.36 11.28
CA GLU A 172 14.27 10.47 12.39
C GLU A 172 13.12 10.25 13.37
N ARG A 173 12.10 11.12 13.35
CA ARG A 173 10.88 10.99 14.15
C ARG A 173 9.73 10.30 13.41
N LEU A 174 9.94 9.93 12.15
CA LEU A 174 8.92 9.23 11.39
C LEU A 174 8.94 7.74 11.68
N HIS A 175 7.75 7.16 11.71
CA HIS A 175 7.52 5.73 11.70
C HIS A 175 6.99 5.31 10.34
N ALA A 176 7.48 4.19 9.83
CA ALA A 176 7.02 3.60 8.59
C ALA A 176 6.51 2.18 8.81
N TYR A 177 5.42 1.84 8.14
CA TYR A 177 4.92 0.48 8.02
C TYR A 177 4.95 0.06 6.56
N LEU A 178 5.70 -1.00 6.27
CA LEU A 178 5.74 -1.65 4.96
C LEU A 178 4.69 -2.78 4.96
N GLY A 179 3.58 -2.55 4.27
CA GLY A 179 2.44 -3.47 4.29
C GLY A 179 2.62 -4.71 3.40
N PRO A 180 1.60 -5.60 3.35
CA PRO A 180 1.61 -6.79 2.51
C PRO A 180 1.91 -6.45 1.04
N SER A 181 2.81 -7.20 0.44
CA SER A 181 3.24 -7.03 -0.95
C SER A 181 3.68 -8.36 -1.54
N ILE A 182 4.05 -8.39 -2.82
CA ILE A 182 4.67 -9.58 -3.39
C ILE A 182 6.02 -9.84 -2.73
N GLY A 183 6.20 -11.04 -2.19
CA GLY A 183 7.39 -11.41 -1.43
C GLY A 183 8.62 -11.67 -2.31
N PRO A 184 9.82 -11.66 -1.69
CA PRO A 184 11.09 -11.79 -2.40
C PRO A 184 11.28 -13.15 -3.06
N THR A 185 10.54 -14.19 -2.65
CA THR A 185 10.59 -15.51 -3.30
C THR A 185 9.69 -15.62 -4.53
N ALA A 186 8.79 -14.66 -4.73
CA ALA A 186 7.79 -14.67 -5.80
C ALA A 186 7.99 -13.55 -6.84
N PHE A 187 8.64 -12.45 -6.47
CA PHE A 187 8.78 -11.29 -7.34
C PHE A 187 9.95 -11.42 -8.32
N GLU A 188 9.76 -12.20 -9.38
CA GLU A 188 10.72 -12.23 -10.49
C GLU A 188 10.63 -10.97 -11.35
N VAL A 189 11.77 -10.36 -11.61
CA VAL A 189 11.94 -9.17 -12.45
C VAL A 189 13.10 -9.33 -13.44
N GLY A 190 13.13 -8.48 -14.46
CA GLY A 190 14.26 -8.37 -15.39
C GLY A 190 15.36 -7.43 -14.91
N ALA A 191 16.43 -7.35 -15.68
CA ALA A 191 17.53 -6.42 -15.45
C ALA A 191 17.07 -4.95 -15.52
N ASP A 192 16.07 -4.64 -16.34
CA ASP A 192 15.47 -3.30 -16.45
C ASP A 192 14.95 -2.78 -15.10
N VAL A 193 14.29 -3.63 -14.32
CA VAL A 193 13.81 -3.27 -12.99
C VAL A 193 14.98 -3.09 -12.04
N ARG A 194 15.94 -4.02 -12.02
CA ARG A 194 17.15 -3.91 -11.18
C ARG A 194 17.90 -2.61 -11.48
N ASP A 195 18.15 -2.32 -12.74
CA ASP A 195 18.91 -1.16 -13.19
C ASP A 195 18.20 0.15 -12.82
N ALA A 196 16.86 0.20 -12.88
CA ALA A 196 16.09 1.34 -12.41
C ALA A 196 16.37 1.71 -10.94
N PHE A 197 16.67 0.72 -10.08
CA PHE A 197 17.05 0.97 -8.69
C PHE A 197 18.53 1.30 -8.50
N MET A 198 19.40 0.77 -9.35
CA MET A 198 20.84 0.94 -9.28
C MET A 198 21.32 2.25 -9.93
N ASN A 199 20.51 2.82 -10.82
CA ASN A 199 20.81 4.09 -11.47
C ASN A 199 20.61 5.26 -10.49
N GLY A 200 21.56 6.19 -10.47
CA GLY A 200 21.48 7.41 -9.66
C GLY A 200 21.74 7.25 -8.16
N VAL A 201 22.25 6.10 -7.71
CA VAL A 201 22.68 5.87 -6.31
C VAL A 201 24.20 5.80 -6.21
N ASP A 202 24.76 6.28 -5.09
CA ASP A 202 26.20 6.27 -4.81
C ASP A 202 26.75 4.85 -4.51
N GLY A 203 28.06 4.72 -4.30
CA GLY A 203 28.70 3.41 -4.09
C GLY A 203 28.15 2.61 -2.89
N ALA A 204 28.00 3.23 -1.72
CA ALA A 204 27.51 2.54 -0.53
C ALA A 204 26.02 2.19 -0.65
N GLN A 205 25.25 3.10 -1.25
CA GLN A 205 23.85 2.91 -1.56
C GLN A 205 23.65 1.75 -2.56
N ARG A 206 24.48 1.71 -3.61
CA ARG A 206 24.46 0.69 -4.66
C ARG A 206 24.70 -0.72 -4.12
N ASP A 207 25.68 -0.89 -3.23
CA ASP A 207 25.96 -2.19 -2.62
C ASP A 207 24.78 -2.70 -1.80
N ALA A 208 24.17 -1.84 -0.97
CA ALA A 208 22.98 -2.18 -0.21
C ALA A 208 21.80 -2.54 -1.14
N THR A 209 21.54 -1.72 -2.16
CA THR A 209 20.47 -1.95 -3.14
C THR A 209 20.65 -3.26 -3.90
N SER A 210 21.89 -3.61 -4.30
CA SER A 210 22.14 -4.86 -5.02
C SER A 210 21.75 -6.12 -4.23
N LYS A 211 21.87 -6.08 -2.89
CA LYS A 211 21.55 -7.22 -2.01
C LYS A 211 20.05 -7.51 -1.95
N ALA A 212 19.20 -6.56 -2.37
CA ALA A 212 17.76 -6.76 -2.49
C ALA A 212 17.35 -7.43 -3.82
N PHE A 213 18.31 -7.81 -4.66
CA PHE A 213 18.10 -8.58 -5.89
C PHE A 213 18.90 -9.88 -5.86
N VAL A 214 18.21 -11.01 -5.80
CA VAL A 214 18.84 -12.34 -5.85
C VAL A 214 18.79 -12.87 -7.28
N PRO A 215 19.94 -13.14 -7.93
CA PRO A 215 19.95 -13.74 -9.27
C PRO A 215 19.22 -15.08 -9.31
N ARG A 216 18.42 -15.32 -10.35
CA ARG A 216 17.74 -16.61 -10.56
C ARG A 216 18.71 -17.61 -11.19
N ALA A 217 19.00 -18.69 -10.46
CA ALA A 217 19.84 -19.77 -10.97
C ALA A 217 19.30 -20.32 -12.30
N GLY A 218 20.16 -20.45 -13.31
CA GLY A 218 19.78 -20.95 -14.63
C GLY A 218 18.98 -19.96 -15.50
N MET A 219 18.72 -18.73 -15.05
CA MET A 219 17.98 -17.72 -15.81
C MET A 219 18.77 -16.39 -15.87
N PRO A 220 19.75 -16.27 -16.79
CA PRO A 220 20.54 -15.04 -16.94
C PRO A 220 19.65 -13.80 -17.13
N GLY A 221 19.95 -12.73 -16.41
CA GLY A 221 19.20 -11.47 -16.48
C GLY A 221 17.87 -11.45 -15.71
N LYS A 222 17.53 -12.52 -14.99
CA LYS A 222 16.37 -12.57 -14.09
C LYS A 222 16.79 -12.51 -12.63
N TYR A 223 16.01 -11.79 -11.84
CA TYR A 223 16.25 -11.57 -10.42
C TYR A 223 14.96 -11.78 -9.64
N LEU A 224 15.09 -12.23 -8.40
CA LEU A 224 14.09 -12.12 -7.36
C LEU A 224 14.31 -10.82 -6.60
N ALA A 225 13.33 -9.92 -6.61
CA ALA A 225 13.43 -8.61 -6.00
C ALA A 225 12.67 -8.53 -4.67
N ASP A 226 13.27 -7.88 -3.67
CA ASP A 226 12.69 -7.65 -2.35
C ASP A 226 12.21 -6.19 -2.21
N LEU A 227 10.93 -5.95 -2.46
CA LEU A 227 10.32 -4.61 -2.35
C LEU A 227 10.44 -4.02 -0.93
N PRO A 228 10.11 -4.75 0.16
CA PRO A 228 10.34 -4.27 1.52
C PRO A 228 11.80 -3.91 1.81
N ALA A 229 12.77 -4.70 1.37
CA ALA A 229 14.18 -4.40 1.56
C ALA A 229 14.59 -3.13 0.80
N LEU A 230 14.15 -2.98 -0.46
CA LEU A 230 14.41 -1.78 -1.26
C LEU A 230 13.84 -0.51 -0.58
N ALA A 231 12.61 -0.56 -0.09
CA ALA A 231 12.02 0.57 0.62
C ALA A 231 12.71 0.87 1.96
N ARG A 232 13.11 -0.16 2.71
CA ARG A 232 13.89 0.02 3.95
C ARG A 232 15.20 0.74 3.69
N ILE A 233 15.91 0.34 2.63
CA ILE A 233 17.15 0.99 2.21
C ILE A 233 16.90 2.48 1.91
N ARG A 234 15.87 2.78 1.11
CA ARG A 234 15.49 4.15 0.71
C ARG A 234 15.09 5.03 1.90
N LEU A 235 14.31 4.49 2.83
CA LEU A 235 13.90 5.15 4.08
C LEU A 235 15.10 5.43 5.00
N ASN A 236 15.99 4.45 5.17
CA ASN A 236 17.18 4.62 6.01
C ASN A 236 18.11 5.72 5.49
N TRP A 237 18.24 5.89 4.17
CA TRP A 237 19.07 6.95 3.58
C TRP A 237 18.63 8.36 3.96
N ILE A 238 17.33 8.57 4.16
CA ILE A 238 16.79 9.87 4.57
C ILE A 238 16.64 10.00 6.10
N GLY A 239 17.04 8.98 6.86
CA GLY A 239 17.01 8.98 8.34
C GLY A 239 15.78 8.35 8.98
N VAL A 240 14.84 7.80 8.20
CA VAL A 240 13.70 7.07 8.77
C VAL A 240 14.15 5.66 9.17
N THR A 241 14.27 5.41 10.47
CA THR A 241 14.80 4.13 11.00
C THR A 241 13.74 3.28 11.73
N GLN A 242 12.62 3.89 12.16
CA GLN A 242 11.52 3.19 12.83
C GLN A 242 10.61 2.50 11.80
N ILE A 243 11.05 1.35 11.30
CA ILE A 243 10.40 0.64 10.19
C ILE A 243 9.87 -0.73 10.64
N THR A 244 8.55 -0.88 10.61
CA THR A 244 7.82 -2.15 10.84
C THR A 244 7.39 -2.76 9.51
N CYS A 245 7.38 -4.09 9.40
CA CYS A 245 6.94 -4.79 8.19
C CYS A 245 5.81 -5.77 8.50
N ALA A 246 4.89 -5.94 7.54
CA ALA A 246 3.84 -6.94 7.60
C ALA A 246 4.37 -8.38 7.55
N ASN A 247 5.56 -8.59 6.97
CA ASN A 247 6.17 -9.90 6.72
C ASN A 247 5.19 -10.87 6.03
N ALA A 248 4.44 -10.35 5.06
CA ALA A 248 3.40 -11.07 4.35
C ALA A 248 3.64 -11.04 2.84
N CYS A 249 3.32 -12.14 2.14
CA CYS A 249 3.48 -12.27 0.70
C CYS A 249 2.12 -12.50 0.02
N THR A 250 1.70 -11.51 -0.79
CA THR A 250 0.39 -11.51 -1.48
C THR A 250 0.20 -12.70 -2.42
N VAL A 251 1.28 -13.19 -3.04
CA VAL A 251 1.25 -14.36 -3.94
C VAL A 251 1.01 -15.65 -3.17
N THR A 252 1.75 -15.88 -2.08
CA THR A 252 1.74 -17.17 -1.37
C THR A 252 0.59 -17.28 -0.38
N GLU A 253 0.13 -16.17 0.18
CA GLU A 253 -0.95 -16.14 1.16
C GLU A 253 -2.32 -15.87 0.51
N ARG A 254 -2.70 -16.75 -0.43
CA ARG A 254 -3.90 -16.61 -1.27
C ARG A 254 -5.21 -16.47 -0.49
N SER A 255 -5.31 -17.08 0.70
CA SER A 255 -6.48 -16.96 1.60
C SER A 255 -6.68 -15.56 2.17
N ARG A 256 -5.63 -14.74 2.20
CA ARG A 256 -5.66 -13.40 2.78
C ARG A 256 -5.62 -12.30 1.72
N PHE A 257 -4.95 -12.51 0.59
CA PHE A 257 -4.66 -11.43 -0.34
C PHE A 257 -4.96 -11.77 -1.81
N TYR A 258 -5.48 -10.77 -2.52
CA TYR A 258 -5.41 -10.73 -3.98
C TYR A 258 -3.96 -10.52 -4.43
N SER A 259 -3.61 -11.06 -5.59
CA SER A 259 -2.29 -10.92 -6.18
C SER A 259 -2.40 -10.95 -7.71
N TYR A 260 -2.01 -9.84 -8.34
CA TYR A 260 -2.05 -9.70 -9.79
C TYR A 260 -1.09 -10.68 -10.49
N ARG A 261 0.10 -10.91 -9.91
CA ARG A 261 1.12 -11.84 -10.42
C ARG A 261 0.64 -13.29 -10.48
N ARG A 262 -0.26 -13.66 -9.57
CA ARG A 262 -0.84 -15.01 -9.44
C ARG A 262 -2.06 -15.19 -10.33
N ASP A 263 -2.98 -14.23 -10.29
CA ASP A 263 -4.34 -14.43 -10.82
C ASP A 263 -4.63 -13.58 -12.08
N ALA A 264 -3.82 -12.54 -12.36
CA ALA A 264 -4.02 -11.51 -13.38
C ALA A 264 -5.33 -10.72 -13.23
N GLU A 265 -6.47 -11.37 -13.42
CA GLU A 265 -7.80 -10.81 -13.14
C GLU A 265 -8.18 -11.10 -11.69
N THR A 266 -8.15 -10.06 -10.85
CA THR A 266 -8.33 -10.20 -9.41
C THR A 266 -8.66 -8.87 -8.75
N GLY A 267 -9.08 -8.91 -7.49
CA GLY A 267 -9.47 -7.72 -6.72
C GLY A 267 -8.30 -6.85 -6.28
N ARG A 268 -8.61 -5.76 -5.57
CA ARG A 268 -7.63 -4.88 -4.92
C ARG A 268 -7.95 -4.75 -3.44
N MET A 269 -6.96 -4.98 -2.59
CA MET A 269 -7.00 -4.58 -1.19
C MET A 269 -6.67 -3.10 -1.06
N ALA A 270 -6.82 -2.53 0.13
CA ALA A 270 -6.37 -1.19 0.44
C ALA A 270 -5.57 -1.13 1.74
N ALA A 271 -4.56 -0.26 1.79
CA ALA A 271 -3.89 0.16 3.01
C ALA A 271 -4.25 1.61 3.29
N MET A 272 -4.48 1.92 4.57
CA MET A 272 -5.00 3.21 4.97
C MET A 272 -4.42 3.67 6.30
N ILE A 273 -4.32 4.99 6.44
CA ILE A 273 -3.87 5.68 7.65
C ILE A 273 -4.59 7.02 7.78
N TRP A 274 -4.95 7.38 9.01
CA TRP A 274 -5.60 8.64 9.33
C TRP A 274 -5.27 9.09 10.76
N LEU A 275 -5.60 10.34 11.04
CA LEU A 275 -5.56 10.91 12.39
C LEU A 275 -6.96 10.82 13.01
N ALA A 276 -7.06 10.19 14.17
CA ALA A 276 -8.19 10.34 15.09
C ALA A 276 -8.09 11.70 15.80
N ASP A 277 -9.24 12.21 16.23
CA ASP A 277 -9.34 13.48 16.95
C ASP A 277 -8.51 13.49 18.25
#